data_AF-M0CR70-F1
#
_entry.id   AF-M0CR70-F1
#
_cell.length_a   1.000
_cell.length_b   1.000
_cell.length_c   1.000
_cell.angle_alpha   90.00
_cell.angle_beta   90.00
_cell.angle_gamma   90.00
#
_symmetry.space_group_name_H-M   'P 1'
#
loop_
_entity.id
_entity.type
_entity.pdbx_description
1 polymer ?
#
loop_
_entity_poly.entity_id
_entity_poly.type
_entity_poly.pdbx_seq_one_letter_code
_entity_poly.pdbx_strand_id
1 'polypeptide(L)' 'MITVSLFASLVTRATPETVVAECRRCGTSVESDTSVCGTCGSEDIVRYSID' A
#
# COMPACT_ATOMS: atom_id res chain seq x y z
N MET A 1 12.13 -43.09 6.64
CA MET A 1 12.50 -41.81 7.27
C MET A 1 12.70 -40.81 6.15
N ILE A 2 11.69 -39.98 5.89
CA ILE A 2 11.65 -39.07 4.73
C ILE A 2 12.20 -37.72 5.19
N THR A 3 13.34 -37.33 4.64
CA THR A 3 13.99 -36.03 4.85
C THR A 3 13.17 -34.93 4.19
N VAL A 4 12.19 -34.40 4.92
CA VAL A 4 11.43 -33.22 4.51
C VAL A 4 12.41 -32.06 4.39
N SER A 5 12.57 -31.63 3.14
CA SER A 5 13.61 -30.74 2.67
C SER A 5 13.41 -29.31 3.18
N LEU A 6 14.48 -28.69 3.67
CA LEU A 6 14.59 -27.35 4.25
C LEU A 6 14.20 -26.16 3.31
N PHE A 7 13.53 -26.40 2.19
CA PHE A 7 13.34 -25.41 1.10
C PHE A 7 11.98 -24.71 1.07
N ALA A 8 11.13 -24.87 2.09
CA ALA A 8 9.84 -24.16 2.13
C ALA A 8 9.96 -22.68 2.54
N SER A 9 11.10 -22.25 3.08
CA SER A 9 11.24 -20.93 3.71
C SER A 9 11.68 -19.78 2.79
N LEU A 10 11.92 -20.00 1.50
CA LEU A 10 12.60 -18.99 0.66
C LEU A 10 11.75 -18.26 -0.39
N VAL A 11 10.54 -18.70 -0.75
CA VAL A 11 9.80 -18.00 -1.83
C VAL A 11 8.32 -17.90 -1.53
N THR A 12 7.96 -16.86 -0.81
CA THR A 12 6.74 -16.10 -1.12
C THR A 12 7.15 -14.64 -1.05
N ARG A 13 7.63 -14.11 -2.19
CA ARG A 13 7.86 -12.67 -2.31
C ARG A 13 6.46 -12.05 -2.39
N ALA A 14 5.86 -11.80 -1.23
CA ALA A 14 4.72 -10.90 -1.16
C ALA A 14 5.26 -9.56 -1.67
N THR A 15 4.92 -9.20 -2.91
CA THR A 15 5.16 -7.86 -3.42
C THR A 15 4.25 -6.95 -2.61
N PRO A 16 4.77 -6.13 -1.67
CA PRO A 16 3.92 -5.17 -1.01
C PRO A 16 3.39 -4.25 -2.11
N GLU A 17 2.09 -4.33 -2.38
CA GLU A 17 1.43 -3.42 -3.29
C GLU A 17 1.71 -2.00 -2.80
N THR A 18 2.45 -1.23 -3.61
CA THR A 18 2.80 0.13 -3.21
C THR A 18 1.60 0.99 -3.53
N VAL A 19 0.80 1.31 -2.50
CA VAL A 19 -0.38 2.17 -2.64
C VAL A 19 -0.01 3.61 -2.31
N VAL A 20 -0.12 4.49 -3.30
CA VAL A 20 0.04 5.94 -3.15
C VAL A 20 -1.33 6.58 -3.01
N ALA A 21 -1.52 7.41 -1.99
CA ALA A 21 -2.75 8.18 -1.79
C ALA A 21 -2.50 9.69 -1.87
N GLU A 22 -3.41 10.41 -2.51
CA GLU A 22 -3.31 11.86 -2.74
C GLU A 22 -4.68 12.53 -2.62
N CYS A 23 -4.71 13.75 -2.08
CA CYS A 23 -5.91 14.57 -2.09
C CYS A 23 -6.13 15.20 -3.47
N ARG A 24 -7.27 14.90 -4.12
CA ARG A 24 -7.64 15.51 -5.40
C ARG A 24 -7.90 17.01 -5.31
N ARG A 25 -8.15 17.52 -4.09
CA ARG A 25 -8.47 18.92 -3.92
C ARG A 25 -7.24 19.82 -3.91
N CYS A 26 -6.21 19.46 -3.14
CA CYS A 26 -5.02 20.29 -2.93
C CYS A 26 -3.71 19.65 -3.43
N GLY A 27 -3.73 18.39 -3.86
CA GLY A 27 -2.55 17.67 -4.36
C GLY A 27 -1.60 17.14 -3.28
N THR A 28 -1.96 17.25 -2.00
CA THR A 28 -1.11 16.72 -0.92
C THR A 28 -1.16 15.20 -0.91
N SER A 29 0.01 14.55 -0.87
CA SER A 29 0.11 13.12 -0.56
C SER A 29 -0.33 12.86 0.87
N VAL A 30 -1.19 11.87 1.06
CA VAL A 30 -1.77 11.51 2.35
C VAL A 30 -1.49 10.05 2.67
N GLU A 31 -1.73 9.65 3.91
CA GLU A 31 -1.65 8.24 4.30
C GLU A 31 -2.70 7.42 3.55
N SER A 32 -2.33 6.21 3.14
CA SER A 32 -3.16 5.32 2.33
C SER A 32 -4.51 5.01 2.98
N ASP A 33 -4.56 4.95 4.32
CA ASP A 33 -5.75 4.61 5.09
C ASP A 33 -6.62 5.83 5.44
N THR A 34 -6.18 7.06 5.11
CA THR A 34 -6.95 8.25 5.49
C THR A 34 -8.14 8.48 4.57
N SER A 35 -9.25 8.94 5.15
CA SER A 35 -10.43 9.39 4.42
C SER A 35 -10.51 10.92 4.30
N VAL A 36 -9.70 11.67 5.06
CA VAL A 36 -9.76 13.13 5.11
C VAL A 36 -8.36 13.72 4.99
N CYS A 37 -8.20 14.71 4.12
CA CYS A 37 -6.93 15.42 3.96
C CYS A 37 -6.64 16.29 5.19
N GLY A 38 -5.55 15.99 5.91
CA GLY A 38 -5.09 16.81 7.03
C GLY A 38 -4.63 18.23 6.66
N THR A 39 -4.43 18.52 5.36
CA THR A 39 -4.02 19.86 4.90
C THR A 39 -5.19 20.77 4.57
N CYS A 40 -6.23 20.26 3.89
CA CYS A 40 -7.34 21.09 3.41
C CYS A 40 -8.73 20.66 3.90
N GLY A 41 -8.83 19.54 4.63
CA GLY A 41 -10.09 19.00 5.15
C GLY A 41 -10.97 18.31 4.11
N SER A 42 -10.52 18.19 2.85
CA SER A 42 -11.29 17.50 1.80
C SER A 42 -11.27 15.99 1.99
N GLU A 43 -12.40 15.35 1.71
CA GLU A 43 -12.61 13.90 1.76
C GLU A 43 -12.32 13.22 0.41
N ASP A 44 -11.97 14.01 -0.61
CA ASP A 44 -11.72 13.52 -1.97
C ASP A 44 -10.28 13.02 -2.11
N ILE A 45 -10.06 11.77 -1.68
CA ILE A 45 -8.77 11.08 -1.69
C ILE A 45 -8.75 10.02 -2.81
N VAL A 46 -7.77 10.13 -3.71
CA VAL A 46 -7.51 9.15 -4.77
C VAL A 46 -6.36 8.23 -4.35
N ARG A 47 -6.44 6.96 -4.76
CA ARG A 47 -5.42 5.93 -4.49
C ARG A 47 -4.97 5.29 -5.80
N TYR A 48 -3.68 5.03 -5.89
CA TYR A 48 -3.04 4.37 -7.01
C TYR A 48 -2.23 3.18 -6.50
N SER A 49 -2.42 2.03 -7.11
CA SER A 49 -1.55 0.87 -6.90
C SER A 49 -0.45 0.90 -7.96
N ILE A 50 0.79 0.78 -7.51
CA ILE A 50 1.96 0.63 -8.39
C ILE A 50 2.32 -0.85 -8.40
N ASP A 51 2.18 -1.47 -9.57
CA ASP A 51 2.64 -2.84 -9.90
C ASP A 51 4.02 -2.79 -10.59
#